data_AF-A0A857C7A7-F1
#
_entry.id   AF-A0A857C7A7-F1
#
_cell.length_a   1.000
_cell.length_b   1.000
_cell.length_c   1.000
_cell.angle_alpha   90.00
_cell.angle_beta   90.00
_cell.angle_gamma   90.00
#
_symmetry.space_group_name_H-M   'P 1'
#
loop_
_entity.id
_entity.type
_entity.pdbx_description
1 polymer ?
#
loop_
_entity_poly.entity_id
_entity_poly.type
_entity_poly.pdbx_seq_one_letter_code
_entity_poly.pdbx_strand_id
1 'polypeptide(L)' 'MRDEFDSKPITVAAVVVVGEDLSRLSVDELTLRIERLTEEISRTERERDARGGVLAAADALFRK' A
#
# COMPACT_ATOMS: atom_id res chain seq x y z
N MET A 1 -26.65 13.06 -31.32
CA MET A 1 -25.70 11.93 -31.32
C MET A 1 -24.99 12.00 -29.97
N ARG A 2 -25.17 11.00 -29.11
CA ARG A 2 -24.61 11.02 -27.74
C ARG A 2 -23.12 10.75 -27.82
N ASP A 3 -22.32 11.69 -27.33
CA ASP A 3 -20.89 11.48 -27.04
C ASP A 3 -20.79 10.61 -25.78
N GLU A 4 -20.77 9.30 -25.99
CA GLU A 4 -20.85 8.26 -24.95
C GLU A 4 -19.59 7.36 -25.01
N PHE A 5 -18.40 7.93 -25.17
CA PHE A 5 -17.15 7.15 -25.32
C PHE A 5 -15.88 7.71 -24.66
N ASP A 6 -15.93 8.71 -23.78
CA ASP A 6 -14.75 9.10 -22.96
C ASP A 6 -14.75 8.44 -21.58
N SER A 7 -15.18 7.18 -21.50
CA SER A 7 -14.93 6.36 -20.32
C SER A 7 -13.52 5.81 -20.42
N LYS A 8 -12.52 6.61 -20.04
CA LYS A 8 -11.15 6.11 -19.84
C LYS A 8 -11.23 4.93 -18.86
N PRO A 9 -10.68 3.75 -19.21
CA PRO A 9 -10.74 2.61 -18.33
C PRO A 9 -10.07 3.00 -17.02
N ILE A 10 -10.79 2.85 -15.90
CA ILE A 10 -10.21 2.95 -14.57
C ILE A 10 -9.20 1.81 -14.49
N THR A 11 -7.93 2.11 -14.72
CA THR A 11 -6.86 1.14 -14.51
C THR A 11 -6.80 0.87 -13.02
N VAL A 12 -7.44 -0.22 -12.61
CA VAL A 12 -7.27 -0.76 -11.26
C VAL A 12 -5.78 -1.02 -11.11
N ALA A 13 -5.12 -0.28 -10.21
CA ALA A 13 -3.70 -0.39 -10.00
C ALA A 13 -3.35 -1.86 -9.75
N ALA A 14 -2.53 -2.45 -10.62
CA ALA A 14 -2.13 -3.84 -10.50
C ALA A 14 -1.56 -4.10 -9.10
N VAL A 15 -2.02 -5.17 -8.46
CA VAL A 15 -1.57 -5.59 -7.14
C VAL A 15 -0.08 -5.93 -7.23
N VAL A 16 0.72 -5.31 -6.35
CA VAL A 16 2.16 -5.58 -6.26
C VAL A 16 2.38 -6.82 -5.37
N VAL A 17 2.98 -7.87 -5.92
CA VAL A 17 3.27 -9.12 -5.19
C VAL A 17 4.77 -9.22 -4.86
N VAL A 18 5.12 -9.43 -3.59
CA VAL A 18 6.53 -9.60 -3.20
C VAL A 18 7.09 -10.88 -3.80
N GLY A 19 8.28 -10.81 -4.42
CA GLY A 19 8.95 -11.95 -5.05
C GLY A 19 8.55 -12.23 -6.50
N GLU A 20 7.77 -11.35 -7.12
CA GLU A 20 7.49 -11.41 -8.56
C GLU A 20 8.77 -11.23 -9.40
N ASP A 21 8.82 -11.88 -10.57
CA ASP A 21 9.89 -11.67 -11.55
C ASP A 21 9.84 -10.24 -12.12
N LEU A 22 10.92 -9.50 -11.94
CA LEU A 22 11.05 -8.10 -12.36
C LEU A 22 11.68 -7.95 -13.75
N SER A 23 12.12 -9.04 -14.38
CA SER A 23 12.91 -9.02 -15.62
C SER A 23 12.22 -8.33 -16.80
N ARG A 24 10.88 -8.23 -16.77
CA ARG A 24 10.04 -7.65 -17.82
C ARG A 24 9.58 -6.22 -17.54
N LEU A 25 9.90 -5.66 -16.37
CA LEU A 25 9.49 -4.32 -16.00
C LEU A 25 10.50 -3.28 -16.51
N SER A 26 9.97 -2.19 -17.06
CA SER A 26 10.74 -0.99 -17.37
C SER A 26 11.19 -0.24 -16.11
N VAL A 27 12.11 0.71 -16.26
CA VAL A 27 12.59 1.56 -15.14
C VAL A 27 11.45 2.35 -14.50
N ASP A 28 10.52 2.88 -15.30
CA ASP A 28 9.39 3.65 -14.79
C ASP A 28 8.40 2.75 -14.02
N GLU A 29 8.16 1.53 -14.50
CA GLU A 29 7.33 0.55 -13.79
C GLU A 29 7.98 0.10 -12.48
N LEU A 30 9.30 -0.07 -12.46
CA LEU A 30 10.05 -0.35 -11.23
C LEU A 30 9.98 0.82 -10.25
N THR A 31 10.09 2.06 -10.72
CA THR A 31 9.95 3.27 -9.90
C THR A 31 8.57 3.32 -9.26
N LEU A 32 7.51 3.17 -10.05
CA LEU A 32 6.13 3.16 -9.56
C LEU A 32 5.88 2.01 -8.58
N ARG A 33 6.49 0.84 -8.82
CA ARG A 33 6.42 -0.30 -7.91
C ARG A 33 7.05 0.03 -6.56
N ILE A 34 8.23 0.65 -6.55
CA ILE A 34 8.94 1.06 -5.33
C ILE A 34 8.08 2.04 -4.54
N GLU A 35 7.54 3.07 -5.17
CA GLU A 35 6.67 4.06 -4.52
C GLU A 35 5.51 3.39 -3.78
N ARG A 36 4.78 2.50 -4.47
CA ARG A 36 3.66 1.76 -3.88
C ARG A 36 4.08 0.89 -2.70
N LEU A 37 5.22 0.19 -2.81
CA LEU A 37 5.72 -0.64 -1.71
C LEU A 37 6.12 0.20 -0.49
N THR A 38 6.74 1.37 -0.71
CA THR A 38 7.09 2.29 0.38
C THR A 38 5.85 2.86 1.08
N GLU A 39 4.80 3.20 0.32
CA GLU A 39 3.52 3.62 0.88
C GLU A 39 2.89 2.52 1.74
N GLU A 40 2.89 1.28 1.25
CA GLU A 40 2.32 0.14 1.99
C GLU A 40 3.16 -0.23 3.23
N ILE A 41 4.49 -0.12 3.17
CA ILE A 41 5.34 -0.23 4.37
C ILE A 41 4.93 0.83 5.39
N SER A 42 4.85 2.10 4.98
CA SER A 42 4.51 3.21 5.87
C SER A 42 3.12 3.02 6.51
N ARG A 43 2.15 2.53 5.74
CA ARG A 43 0.81 2.19 6.23
C ARG A 43 0.87 1.06 7.26
N THR A 44 1.63 0.01 6.98
CA THR A 44 1.79 -1.15 7.86
C THR A 44 2.46 -0.76 9.17
N GLU A 45 3.48 0.09 9.12
CA GLU A 45 4.17 0.62 10.30
C GLU A 45 3.23 1.46 11.17
N ARG A 46 2.45 2.37 10.57
CA ARG A 46 1.44 3.15 11.30
C ARG A 46 0.43 2.26 12.02
N GLU A 47 -0.04 1.21 11.37
CA GLU A 47 -1.01 0.27 11.96
C GLU A 47 -0.38 -0.54 13.10
N ARG A 48 0.86 -1.01 12.92
CA ARG A 48 1.63 -1.69 13.98
C ARG A 48 1.80 -0.79 15.19
N ASP A 49 2.20 0.46 14.99
CA ASP A 49 2.50 1.40 16.06
C ASP A 49 1.22 1.82 16.81
N ALA A 50 0.11 2.01 16.10
CA ALA A 50 -1.20 2.23 16.70
C ALA A 50 -1.60 1.06 17.63
N ARG A 51 -1.38 -0.19 17.19
CA ARG A 51 -1.66 -1.38 17.99
C ARG A 51 -0.70 -1.56 19.17
N GLY A 52 0.58 -1.22 18.98
CA GLY A 52 1.59 -1.23 20.05
C GLY A 52 1.30 -0.21 21.14
N GLY A 53 0.87 1.01 20.77
CA GLY A 53 0.44 2.04 21.71
C GLY A 53 -0.78 1.63 22.52
N VAL A 54 -1.74 0.93 21.90
CA VAL A 54 -2.90 0.35 22.60
C VAL A 54 -2.47 -0.69 23.63
N LEU A 55 -1.51 -1.56 23.29
CA LEU A 55 -1.01 -2.58 24.22
C LEU A 55 -0.32 -1.94 25.44
N ALA A 56 0.53 -0.94 25.23
CA ALA A 56 1.22 -0.23 26.31
C ALA A 56 0.24 0.54 27.23
N ALA A 57 -0.81 1.15 26.65
CA ALA A 57 -1.86 1.81 27.42
C ALA A 57 -2.71 0.82 28.24
N ALA A 58 -3.00 -0.36 27.68
CA ALA A 58 -3.69 -1.43 28.38
C ALA A 58 -2.84 -1.98 29.54
N ASP A 59 -1.56 -2.28 29.30
CA ASP A 59 -0.65 -2.78 30.33
C ASP A 59 -0.46 -1.80 31.50
N ALA A 60 -0.49 -0.49 31.25
CA ALA A 60 -0.45 0.53 32.29
C ALA A 60 -1.75 0.61 33.13
N LEU A 61 -2.89 0.24 32.55
CA LEU A 61 -4.19 0.21 33.25
C LEU A 61 -4.33 -1.03 34.14
N PHE A 62 -3.77 -2.18 33.73
CA PHE A 62 -3.90 -3.46 34.44
C PHE A 62 -2.82 -3.73 35.50
N ARG A 63 -1.72 -2.97 35.54
CA ARG A 63 -0.64 -3.13 36.53
C ARG A 63 -0.70 -2.19 37.73
N LYS A 64 -1.86 -1.57 37.99
CA LYS A 64 -2.09 -0.68 39.14
C LYS A 64 -2.94 -1.35 40.21
#